data_AF-Q2FLJ7-F1
#
_entry.id   AF-Q2FLJ7-F1
#
_cell.length_a   1.000
_cell.length_b   1.000
_cell.length_c   1.000
_cell.angle_alpha   90.00
_cell.angle_beta   90.00
_cell.angle_gamma   90.00
#
_symmetry.space_group_name_H-M   'P 1'
#
loop_
_entity.id
_entity.type
_entity.pdbx_description
1 polymer ?
#
loop_
_entity_poly.entity_id
_entity_poly.type
_entity_poly.pdbx_seq_one_letter_code
_entity_poly.pdbx_strand_id
1 'polypeptide(L)'
;MTFAPEINQTSTHSGTGSTLELTEDKILKTFERIHILVDTRSIIFSAHARTRMFERGISSEDILPILSKGEIIETYDDDTPCPSFLMLGYIHDSVLHIVIAVCEDHIKIVTVYHPDNRWINDKMRR
;
A
#
# COMPACT_ATOMS: atom_id res chain seq x y z
N MET A 1 -11.00 -36.31 26.43
CA MET A 1 -9.85 -35.41 26.57
C MET A 1 -9.92 -34.41 25.43
N THR A 2 -10.49 -33.23 25.69
CA THR A 2 -10.55 -32.14 24.71
C THR A 2 -10.39 -30.86 25.52
N PHE A 3 -9.23 -30.24 25.42
CA PHE A 3 -9.00 -28.87 25.87
C PHE A 3 -8.65 -28.06 24.62
N ALA A 4 -9.51 -27.09 24.29
CA ALA A 4 -9.19 -26.02 23.36
C ALA A 4 -8.26 -25.02 24.07
N PRO A 5 -7.34 -24.33 23.38
CA PRO A 5 -6.59 -23.26 24.00
C PRO A 5 -7.33 -21.91 23.88
N GLU A 6 -7.23 -21.16 24.97
CA GLU A 6 -7.80 -19.84 25.24
C GLU A 6 -7.34 -18.75 24.25
N ILE A 7 -8.30 -17.94 23.83
CA ILE A 7 -8.13 -16.61 23.27
C ILE A 7 -7.81 -15.63 24.41
N ASN A 8 -6.59 -15.08 24.44
CA ASN A 8 -6.23 -14.06 25.42
C ASN A 8 -6.42 -12.67 24.80
N GLN A 9 -7.39 -11.91 25.34
CA GLN A 9 -7.57 -10.48 25.09
C GLN A 9 -6.91 -9.69 26.23
N THR A 10 -6.06 -8.71 25.90
CA THR A 10 -5.80 -7.54 26.76
C THR A 10 -5.48 -6.29 25.94
N SER A 11 -6.38 -5.32 26.10
CA SER A 11 -6.35 -3.86 25.87
C SER A 11 -5.09 -3.18 26.47
N THR A 12 -4.63 -1.95 26.17
CA THR A 12 -5.08 -0.72 25.48
C THR A 12 -3.86 0.21 25.35
N HIS A 13 -3.72 0.99 24.27
CA HIS A 13 -3.25 2.39 24.36
C HIS A 13 -3.63 3.20 23.10
N SER A 14 -4.01 4.45 23.38
CA SER A 14 -4.53 5.51 22.53
C SER A 14 -3.65 5.90 21.34
N GLY A 15 -4.23 5.81 20.14
CA GLY A 15 -3.79 6.49 18.93
C GLY A 15 -4.97 6.51 17.96
N THR A 16 -5.44 7.70 17.59
CA THR A 16 -6.45 7.91 16.56
C THR A 16 -5.89 7.48 15.21
N GLY A 17 -6.06 6.21 14.89
CA GLY A 17 -5.95 5.64 13.57
C GLY A 17 -7.03 4.57 13.53
N SER A 18 -8.16 4.89 12.91
CA SER A 18 -9.24 3.94 12.69
C SER A 18 -8.73 2.86 11.76
N THR A 19 -8.18 1.78 12.31
CA THR A 19 -7.97 0.52 11.57
C THR A 19 -9.36 -0.06 11.31
N LEU A 20 -10.02 0.41 10.24
CA LEU A 20 -11.14 -0.30 9.67
C LEU A 20 -10.62 -1.68 9.28
N GLU A 21 -11.23 -2.74 9.81
CA GLU A 21 -10.99 -4.09 9.32
C GLU A 21 -11.15 -4.08 7.80
N LEU A 22 -10.06 -4.40 7.08
CA LEU A 22 -10.08 -4.49 5.64
C LEU A 22 -10.97 -5.65 5.24
N THR A 23 -12.16 -5.37 4.74
CA THR A 23 -13.00 -6.41 4.15
C THR A 23 -12.40 -6.86 2.83
N GLU A 24 -12.46 -8.16 2.55
CA GLU A 24 -12.00 -8.73 1.28
C GLU A 24 -12.65 -8.02 0.08
N ASP A 25 -13.92 -7.65 0.21
CA ASP A 25 -14.67 -6.87 -0.79
C ASP A 25 -14.05 -5.51 -1.11
N LYS A 26 -13.56 -4.79 -0.09
CA LYS A 26 -12.94 -3.48 -0.30
C LYS A 26 -11.61 -3.61 -1.02
N ILE A 27 -10.79 -4.59 -0.61
CA ILE A 27 -9.53 -4.89 -1.27
C ILE A 27 -9.77 -5.28 -2.73
N LEU A 28 -10.73 -6.17 -2.99
CA LEU A 28 -11.06 -6.63 -4.34
C LEU A 28 -11.47 -5.46 -5.25
N LYS A 29 -12.42 -4.62 -4.81
CA LYS A 29 -12.85 -3.43 -5.57
C LYS A 29 -11.69 -2.45 -5.82
N THR A 30 -10.77 -2.34 -4.87
CA THR A 30 -9.59 -1.47 -5.02
C THR A 30 -8.67 -2.03 -6.11
N PHE A 31 -8.38 -3.33 -6.11
CA PHE A 31 -7.56 -3.94 -7.16
C PHE A 31 -8.22 -3.89 -8.54
N GLU A 32 -9.53 -4.11 -8.63
CA GLU A 32 -10.28 -3.92 -9.89
C GLU A 32 -10.07 -2.50 -10.44
N ARG A 33 -10.18 -1.48 -9.59
CA ARG A 33 -9.94 -0.09 -9.98
C ARG A 33 -8.48 0.14 -10.42
N ILE A 34 -7.53 -0.40 -9.66
CA ILE A 34 -6.11 -0.28 -9.99
C ILE A 34 -5.82 -0.90 -11.36
N HIS A 35 -6.32 -2.11 -11.64
CA HIS A 35 -6.13 -2.77 -12.93
C HIS A 35 -6.68 -1.95 -14.10
N ILE A 36 -7.91 -1.44 -13.98
CA ILE A 36 -8.51 -0.58 -15.02
C ILE A 36 -7.61 0.63 -15.31
N LEU A 37 -7.16 1.32 -14.26
CA LEU A 37 -6.37 2.55 -14.42
C LEU A 37 -4.94 2.29 -14.91
N VAL A 38 -4.35 1.14 -14.57
CA VAL A 38 -3.08 0.69 -15.14
C VAL A 38 -3.22 0.39 -16.63
N ASP A 39 -4.27 -0.35 -17.02
CA ASP A 39 -4.53 -0.74 -18.41
C ASP A 39 -4.81 0.48 -19.30
N THR A 40 -5.53 1.48 -18.78
CA THR A 40 -5.78 2.75 -19.48
C THR A 40 -4.60 3.72 -19.41
N ARG A 41 -3.48 3.35 -18.76
CA ARG A 41 -2.30 4.18 -18.54
C ARG A 41 -2.61 5.51 -17.81
N SER A 42 -3.62 5.48 -16.94
CA SER A 42 -4.04 6.62 -16.13
C SER A 42 -3.22 6.72 -14.83
N ILE A 43 -1.91 6.92 -14.96
CA ILE A 43 -0.98 7.00 -13.82
C ILE A 43 -0.25 8.34 -13.82
N ILE A 44 -0.27 9.01 -12.67
CA ILE A 44 0.41 10.29 -12.44
C ILE A 44 1.45 10.13 -11.33
N PHE A 45 2.67 10.58 -11.58
CA PHE A 45 3.72 10.60 -10.55
C PHE A 45 3.77 11.96 -9.88
N SER A 46 3.71 12.01 -8.55
CA SER A 46 3.93 13.25 -7.80
C SER A 46 5.37 13.77 -8.00
N ALA A 47 5.61 15.06 -7.72
CA ALA A 47 6.97 15.59 -7.71
C ALA A 47 7.88 14.84 -6.72
N HIS A 48 7.35 14.50 -5.54
CA HIS A 48 8.08 13.76 -4.52
C HIS A 48 8.41 12.34 -4.99
N ALA A 49 7.47 11.63 -5.61
CA ALA A 49 7.70 10.31 -6.19
C ALA A 49 8.80 10.35 -7.25
N ARG A 50 8.75 11.31 -8.19
CA ARG A 50 9.78 11.44 -9.23
C ARG A 50 11.18 11.66 -8.66
N THR A 51 11.33 12.52 -7.64
CA THR A 51 12.61 12.71 -6.95
C THR A 51 13.09 11.41 -6.31
N ARG A 52 12.21 10.72 -5.59
CA ARG A 52 12.51 9.48 -4.85
C ARG A 52 12.84 8.30 -5.76
N MET A 53 12.20 8.25 -6.92
CA MET A 53 12.48 7.28 -7.98
C MET A 53 13.86 7.52 -8.59
N PHE A 54 14.15 8.77 -8.96
CA PHE A 54 15.44 9.15 -9.54
C PHE A 54 16.61 8.87 -8.59
N GLU A 55 16.50 9.25 -7.31
CA GLU A 55 17.52 9.00 -6.29
C GLU A 55 17.84 7.51 -6.07
N ARG A 56 16.92 6.61 -6.44
CA ARG A 56 17.03 5.17 -6.16
C ARG A 56 17.11 4.31 -7.42
N GLY A 57 17.15 4.93 -8.61
CA GLY A 57 17.14 4.20 -9.87
C GLY A 57 15.89 3.36 -10.09
N ILE A 58 14.73 3.81 -9.60
CA ILE A 58 13.43 3.14 -9.79
C ILE A 58 12.76 3.73 -11.03
N SER A 59 12.45 2.87 -11.99
CA SER A 59 11.75 3.24 -13.23
C SER A 59 10.24 3.14 -13.09
N SER A 60 9.48 3.67 -14.06
CA SER A 60 8.03 3.44 -14.14
C SER A 60 7.70 1.96 -14.36
N GLU A 61 8.56 1.26 -15.10
CA GLU A 61 8.43 -0.15 -15.43
C GLU A 61 8.54 -1.04 -14.19
N ASP A 62 9.31 -0.61 -13.18
CA ASP A 62 9.40 -1.30 -11.89
C ASP A 62 8.12 -1.16 -11.04
N ILE A 63 7.35 -0.09 -11.27
CA ILE A 63 6.13 0.22 -10.49
C ILE A 63 4.94 -0.60 -10.99
N LEU A 64 4.81 -0.82 -12.30
CA LEU A 64 3.63 -1.47 -12.90
C LEU A 64 3.34 -2.89 -12.35
N PRO A 65 4.34 -3.78 -12.16
CA PRO A 65 4.11 -5.09 -11.57
C PRO A 65 3.60 -5.00 -10.12
N ILE A 66 4.05 -4.01 -9.36
CA ILE A 66 3.65 -3.81 -7.96
C ILE A 66 2.20 -3.30 -7.89
N LEU A 67 1.80 -2.39 -8.78
CA LEU A 67 0.39 -2.00 -8.87
C LEU A 67 -0.52 -3.19 -9.21
N SER A 68 -0.04 -4.12 -10.04
CA SER A 68 -0.84 -5.24 -10.52
C SER A 68 -0.87 -6.45 -9.57
N LYS A 69 0.21 -6.68 -8.80
CA LYS A 69 0.40 -7.92 -8.03
C LYS A 69 0.91 -7.70 -6.60
N GLY A 70 1.14 -6.45 -6.23
CA GLY A 70 1.57 -6.09 -4.88
C GLY A 70 0.47 -6.35 -3.86
N GLU A 71 0.82 -6.16 -2.60
CA GLU A 71 -0.06 -6.36 -1.45
C GLU A 71 -0.38 -5.01 -0.82
N ILE A 72 -1.67 -4.71 -0.63
CA ILE A 72 -2.07 -3.55 0.17
C ILE A 72 -1.85 -3.89 1.64
N ILE A 73 -0.96 -3.17 2.30
CA ILE A 73 -0.59 -3.41 3.71
C ILE A 73 -1.13 -2.34 4.67
N GLU A 74 -1.45 -1.14 4.17
CA GLU A 74 -2.19 -0.12 4.93
C GLU A 74 -3.15 0.66 4.02
N THR A 75 -4.21 1.20 4.60
CA THR A 75 -5.19 2.05 3.91
C THR A 75 -5.46 3.34 4.67
N TYR A 76 -5.60 4.43 3.92
CA TYR A 76 -5.88 5.77 4.43
C TYR A 76 -7.13 6.29 3.70
N ASP A 77 -8.30 5.88 4.16
CA ASP A 77 -9.57 6.20 3.49
C ASP A 77 -9.94 7.67 3.57
N ASP A 78 -9.49 8.33 4.63
CA ASP A 78 -9.79 9.74 4.91
C ASP A 78 -8.82 10.70 4.21
N ASP A 79 -7.84 10.18 3.46
CA ASP A 79 -6.94 11.01 2.66
C ASP A 79 -7.70 11.78 1.57
N THR A 80 -7.26 13.01 1.31
CA THR A 80 -7.87 13.89 0.31
C THR A 80 -6.87 14.21 -0.81
N PRO A 81 -7.31 14.31 -2.08
CA PRO A 81 -8.70 14.26 -2.56
C PRO A 81 -9.28 12.85 -2.78
N CYS A 82 -8.47 11.80 -2.64
CA CYS A 82 -8.88 10.42 -2.85
C CYS A 82 -8.15 9.50 -1.88
N PRO A 83 -8.71 8.32 -1.55
CA PRO A 83 -8.14 7.41 -0.57
C PRO A 83 -6.75 6.94 -1.01
N SER A 84 -5.85 6.80 -0.05
CA SER A 84 -4.49 6.32 -0.28
C SER A 84 -4.30 4.90 0.26
N PHE A 85 -3.34 4.19 -0.35
CA PHE A 85 -2.99 2.82 -0.04
C PHE A 85 -1.47 2.72 0.00
N LEU A 86 -0.96 2.03 1.03
CA LEU A 86 0.41 1.59 1.04
C LEU A 86 0.47 0.19 0.46
N MET A 87 1.17 0.05 -0.65
CA MET A 87 1.43 -1.23 -1.30
C MET A 87 2.86 -1.68 -1.04
N LEU A 88 3.00 -2.98 -0.76
CA LEU A 88 4.26 -3.70 -0.75
C LEU A 88 4.41 -4.47 -2.05
N GLY A 89 5.58 -4.37 -2.65
CA GLY A 89 5.98 -5.22 -3.78
C GLY A 89 7.48 -5.45 -3.80
N TYR A 90 7.95 -6.06 -4.89
CA TYR A 90 9.34 -6.41 -5.08
C TYR A 90 9.83 -5.88 -6.42
N ILE A 91 11.04 -5.30 -6.41
CA ILE A 91 11.81 -5.02 -7.61
C ILE A 91 13.08 -5.86 -7.50
N HIS A 92 13.26 -6.79 -8.44
CA HIS A 92 14.30 -7.83 -8.31
C HIS A 92 14.17 -8.54 -6.94
N ASP A 93 15.23 -8.53 -6.14
CA ASP A 93 15.27 -9.15 -4.80
C ASP A 93 15.05 -8.14 -3.65
N SER A 94 14.61 -6.92 -3.96
CA SER A 94 14.43 -5.84 -2.97
C SER A 94 12.97 -5.48 -2.77
N VAL A 95 12.55 -5.37 -1.49
CA VAL A 95 11.21 -4.89 -1.13
C VAL A 95 11.07 -3.42 -1.45
N LEU A 96 9.94 -3.03 -2.01
CA LEU A 96 9.58 -1.64 -2.26
C LEU A 96 8.20 -1.34 -1.69
N HIS A 97 8.12 -0.22 -0.99
CA HIS A 97 6.88 0.39 -0.55
C HIS A 97 6.48 1.52 -1.48
N ILE A 98 5.22 1.50 -1.91
CA ILE A 98 4.62 2.52 -2.76
C ILE A 98 3.39 3.05 -2.06
N VAL A 99 3.33 4.36 -1.85
CA VAL A 99 2.06 5.00 -1.49
C VAL A 99 1.39 5.45 -2.77
N ILE A 100 0.19 4.95 -3.01
CA ILE A 100 -0.67 5.34 -4.12
C ILE A 100 -1.92 6.03 -3.59
N ALA A 101 -2.44 7.01 -4.32
CA ALA A 101 -3.80 7.49 -4.14
C ALA A 101 -4.64 7.03 -5.34
N VAL A 102 -5.77 6.37 -5.07
CA VAL A 102 -6.64 5.83 -6.12
C VAL A 102 -7.83 6.78 -6.27
N CYS A 103 -7.72 7.67 -7.24
CA CYS A 103 -8.78 8.60 -7.62
C CYS A 103 -9.73 7.95 -8.64
N GLU A 104 -10.83 8.64 -8.98
CA GLU A 104 -11.84 8.10 -9.91
C GLU A 104 -11.28 7.84 -11.31
N ASP A 105 -10.41 8.72 -11.80
CA ASP A 105 -9.91 8.76 -13.18
C ASP A 105 -8.41 8.42 -13.31
N HIS A 106 -7.67 8.37 -12.20
CA HIS A 106 -6.23 8.08 -12.22
C HIS A 106 -5.70 7.49 -10.90
N ILE A 107 -4.55 6.84 -10.99
CA ILE A 107 -3.71 6.51 -9.83
C ILE A 107 -2.63 7.59 -9.72
N LYS A 108 -2.46 8.16 -8.53
CA LYS A 108 -1.33 9.03 -8.24
C LYS A 108 -0.30 8.28 -7.41
N ILE A 109 0.91 8.12 -7.93
CA ILE A 109 2.06 7.64 -7.15
C ILE A 109 2.53 8.80 -6.26
N VAL A 110 2.28 8.68 -4.95
CA VAL A 110 2.58 9.71 -3.96
C VAL A 110 4.07 9.66 -3.59
N THR A 111 4.58 8.48 -3.24
CA THR A 111 6.00 8.25 -2.93
C THR A 111 6.40 6.79 -3.14
N VAL A 112 7.71 6.55 -3.22
CA VAL A 112 8.34 5.22 -3.24
C VAL A 112 9.53 5.20 -2.28
N TYR A 113 9.69 4.09 -1.55
CA TYR A 113 10.83 3.90 -0.64
C TYR A 113 11.06 2.42 -0.34
N HIS A 114 12.29 2.07 0.04
CA HIS A 114 12.57 0.77 0.66
C HIS A 114 12.21 0.85 2.15
N PRO A 115 11.53 -0.17 2.71
CA PRO A 115 11.21 -0.20 4.14
C PRO A 115 12.49 -0.09 4.98
N ASP A 116 12.39 0.62 6.09
CA ASP A 116 13.47 0.77 7.07
C ASP A 116 13.17 -0.01 8.37
N ASN A 117 13.98 0.20 9.40
CA ASN A 117 13.85 -0.49 10.69
C ASN A 117 12.54 -0.23 11.46
N ARG A 118 11.67 0.64 10.96
CA ARG A 118 10.32 0.85 11.48
C ARG A 118 9.33 -0.22 11.02
N TRP A 119 9.72 -1.09 10.08
CA TRP A 119 8.90 -2.17 9.56
C TRP A 119 9.33 -3.52 10.13
N ILE A 120 8.37 -4.36 10.49
CA ILE A 120 8.54 -5.76 10.88
C ILE A 120 8.17 -6.62 9.68
N ASN A 121 9.09 -7.48 9.24
CA ASN A 121 8.96 -8.31 8.04
C ASN A 121 8.53 -7.49 6.81
N ASP A 122 9.00 -6.25 6.74
CA ASP A 122 8.64 -5.25 5.74
C ASP A 122 7.16 -4.87 5.68
N LYS A 123 6.26 -5.50 6.44
CA LYS A 123 4.81 -5.36 6.30
C LYS A 123 4.14 -4.54 7.39
N MET A 124 4.57 -4.75 8.63
CA MET A 124 3.88 -4.18 9.79
C MET A 124 4.70 -3.04 10.38
N ARG A 125 4.08 -1.88 10.57
CA ARG A 125 4.73 -0.76 11.24
C ARG A 125 4.89 -1.06 12.74
N ARG A 126 6.07 -0.77 13.29
CA ARG A 126 6.38 -0.84 14.72
C ARG A 126 5.64 0.21 15.54
#